data_AF-A0A1I4YS38-F1
#
_entry.id   AF-A0A1I4YS38-F1
#
_cell.length_a   1.000
_cell.length_b   1.000
_cell.length_c   1.000
_cell.angle_alpha   90.00
_cell.angle_beta   90.00
_cell.angle_gamma   90.00
#
_symmetry.space_group_name_H-M   'P 1'
#
loop_
_entity.id
_entity.type
_entity.pdbx_description
1 polymer ?
#
loop_
_entity_poly.entity_id
_entity_poly.type
_entity_poly.pdbx_seq_one_letter_code
_entity_poly.pdbx_strand_id
1 'polypeptide(L)'
;MQRRLVISAVTSALCATTLVGTATSASAAPQAVDCRKVKCVALTFDDGPVKDTQRLLGLLNDRNVRATFYAVGTNVQKNPATMRAASQAGHQIGNHSWDHANLTKLSAAKVKSQLSRTDTAIKQATGKKPTTFRAPYGAHNATVRSAAGRPLVHWSVDTLDWKYKDSARLVKYVNAETRPGDIVLMHDIHRTTVDAVPGIIKALTARGFHFVTVDQLFAPTKLAAGKVTYHNRAAYRP
;
A
#
# COMPACT_ATOMS: atom_id res chain seq x y z
N MET A 1 35.66 -41.47 -77.84
CA MET A 1 35.69 -40.21 -77.05
C MET A 1 34.68 -40.33 -75.91
N GLN A 2 35.02 -39.93 -74.67
CA GLN A 2 34.11 -39.85 -73.49
C GLN A 2 33.50 -41.20 -73.04
N ARG A 3 33.10 -41.52 -71.80
CA ARG A 3 33.16 -41.00 -70.40
C ARG A 3 33.47 -42.24 -69.50
N ARG A 4 33.87 -42.20 -68.22
CA ARG A 4 34.23 -41.19 -67.19
C ARG A 4 35.06 -41.92 -66.11
N LEU A 5 35.71 -41.21 -65.19
CA LEU A 5 36.18 -41.76 -63.90
C LEU A 5 35.16 -41.40 -62.80
N VAL A 6 34.87 -42.32 -61.87
CA VAL A 6 34.02 -42.07 -60.69
C VAL A 6 34.93 -41.95 -59.47
N ILE A 7 34.91 -40.79 -58.82
CA ILE A 7 35.61 -40.54 -57.55
C ILE A 7 34.55 -40.35 -56.47
N SER A 8 34.47 -41.28 -55.53
CA SER A 8 33.62 -41.15 -54.34
C SER A 8 34.28 -40.21 -53.33
N ALA A 9 33.67 -39.05 -53.09
CA ALA A 9 34.07 -38.16 -51.99
C ALA A 9 33.22 -38.46 -50.75
N VAL A 10 33.85 -38.89 -49.66
CA VAL A 10 33.21 -39.03 -48.35
C VAL A 10 33.29 -37.68 -47.63
N THR A 11 32.17 -36.98 -47.51
CA THR A 11 32.09 -35.72 -46.76
C THR A 11 31.70 -35.96 -45.31
N SER A 12 32.67 -35.81 -44.39
CA SER A 12 32.43 -35.81 -42.95
C SER A 12 31.61 -34.58 -42.54
N ALA A 13 30.43 -34.78 -41.95
CA ALA A 13 29.61 -33.70 -41.43
C ALA A 13 30.08 -33.26 -40.02
N LEU A 14 30.62 -32.04 -39.90
CA LEU A 14 30.85 -31.41 -38.60
C LEU A 14 29.53 -30.82 -38.08
N CYS A 15 29.01 -31.37 -36.98
CA CYS A 15 27.82 -30.84 -36.32
C CYS A 15 28.24 -29.73 -35.34
N ALA A 16 28.04 -28.46 -35.74
CA ALA A 16 28.33 -27.30 -34.89
C ALA A 16 27.17 -27.02 -33.92
N THR A 17 27.32 -27.40 -32.65
CA THR A 17 26.35 -27.08 -31.59
C THR A 17 26.49 -25.62 -31.14
N THR A 18 25.54 -24.77 -31.55
CA THR A 18 25.43 -23.40 -31.07
C THR A 18 24.85 -23.36 -29.65
N LEU A 19 25.68 -23.01 -28.68
CA LEU A 19 25.26 -22.70 -27.31
C LEU A 19 24.49 -21.36 -27.31
N VAL A 20 23.16 -21.42 -27.41
CA VAL A 20 22.29 -20.26 -27.25
C VAL A 20 22.26 -19.87 -25.76
N GLY A 21 23.09 -18.91 -25.38
CA GLY A 21 23.08 -18.33 -24.03
C GLY A 21 21.76 -17.60 -23.78
N THR A 22 20.90 -18.14 -22.93
CA THR A 22 19.67 -17.46 -22.49
C THR A 22 20.03 -16.31 -21.57
N ALA A 23 20.09 -15.09 -22.11
CA ALA A 23 20.21 -13.88 -21.32
C ALA A 23 18.95 -13.74 -20.44
N THR A 24 19.06 -14.08 -19.16
CA THR A 24 18.02 -13.80 -18.16
C THR A 24 17.92 -12.29 -17.99
N SER A 25 16.93 -11.68 -18.63
CA SER A 25 16.54 -10.29 -18.39
C SER A 25 16.25 -10.10 -16.90
N ALA A 26 17.19 -9.47 -16.19
CA ALA A 26 16.97 -9.06 -14.81
C ALA A 26 15.74 -8.14 -14.79
N SER A 27 14.68 -8.56 -14.09
CA SER A 27 13.44 -7.79 -14.01
C SER A 27 13.76 -6.42 -13.42
N ALA A 28 13.66 -5.37 -14.25
CA ALA A 28 13.83 -4.01 -13.80
C ALA A 28 12.83 -3.75 -12.66
N ALA A 29 13.31 -3.18 -11.55
CA ALA A 29 12.43 -2.79 -10.46
C ALA A 29 11.29 -1.91 -11.03
N PRO A 30 10.01 -2.16 -10.70
CA PRO A 30 8.88 -1.47 -11.32
C PRO A 30 9.09 0.04 -11.29
N GLN A 31 9.11 0.65 -12.48
CA GLN A 31 9.41 2.06 -12.66
C GLN A 31 8.49 2.89 -11.76
N ALA A 32 9.07 3.83 -11.01
CA ALA A 32 8.32 4.61 -10.03
C ALA A 32 7.18 5.39 -10.70
N VAL A 33 5.95 5.17 -10.21
CA VAL A 33 4.74 5.82 -10.74
C VAL A 33 4.80 7.32 -10.44
N ASP A 34 4.83 8.16 -11.48
CA ASP A 34 4.79 9.62 -11.35
C ASP A 34 3.33 10.11 -11.29
N CYS A 35 2.83 10.30 -10.07
CA CYS A 35 1.45 10.73 -9.81
C CYS A 35 1.09 12.14 -10.31
N ARG A 36 2.06 12.89 -10.86
CA ARG A 36 1.83 14.16 -11.56
C ARG A 36 1.46 13.95 -13.03
N LYS A 37 1.68 12.74 -13.57
CA LYS A 37 1.47 12.37 -14.99
C LYS A 37 0.36 11.35 -15.18
N VAL A 38 0.07 10.52 -14.17
CA VAL A 38 -0.96 9.47 -14.22
C VAL A 38 -1.94 9.58 -13.06
N LYS A 39 -3.12 8.98 -13.19
CA LYS A 39 -4.14 8.97 -12.14
C LYS A 39 -3.71 8.05 -11.00
N CYS A 40 -3.18 8.59 -9.92
CA CYS A 40 -2.89 7.80 -8.72
C CYS A 40 -4.07 7.73 -7.74
N VAL A 41 -4.11 6.68 -6.94
CA VAL A 41 -4.95 6.54 -5.74
C VAL A 41 -4.17 5.82 -4.65
N ALA A 42 -4.30 6.29 -3.40
CA ALA A 42 -3.82 5.54 -2.24
C ALA A 42 -4.99 4.83 -1.55
N LEU A 43 -5.00 3.49 -1.63
CA LEU A 43 -5.87 2.67 -0.78
C LEU A 43 -5.23 2.59 0.61
N THR A 44 -6.00 2.96 1.64
CA THR A 44 -5.53 2.97 3.03
C THR A 44 -6.42 2.12 3.92
N PHE A 45 -5.80 1.35 4.82
CA PHE A 45 -6.47 0.43 5.72
C PHE A 45 -6.08 0.73 7.17
N ASP A 46 -7.08 0.98 8.00
CA ASP A 46 -6.92 1.33 9.42
C ASP A 46 -7.29 0.13 10.33
N ASP A 47 -6.98 0.26 11.63
CA ASP A 47 -7.23 -0.67 12.76
C ASP A 47 -6.48 -2.01 12.81
N GLY A 48 -5.98 -2.53 11.68
CA GLY A 48 -5.18 -3.75 11.64
C GLY A 48 -3.84 -3.69 12.40
N PRO A 49 -3.05 -4.78 12.40
CA PRO A 49 -3.30 -6.07 11.74
C PRO A 49 -4.19 -7.04 12.53
N VAL A 50 -5.04 -7.77 11.82
CA VAL A 50 -5.79 -8.96 12.30
C VAL A 50 -5.67 -10.12 11.31
N LYS A 51 -6.38 -11.23 11.54
CA LYS A 51 -6.39 -12.40 10.64
C LYS A 51 -6.75 -12.04 9.19
N ASP A 52 -7.76 -11.18 9.00
CA ASP A 52 -8.21 -10.75 7.66
C ASP A 52 -7.19 -9.85 6.94
N THR A 53 -6.31 -9.14 7.67
CA THR A 53 -5.16 -8.42 7.08
C THR A 53 -4.25 -9.35 6.28
N GLN A 54 -3.94 -10.54 6.81
CA GLN A 54 -3.07 -11.50 6.10
C GLN A 54 -3.71 -11.97 4.79
N ARG A 55 -5.03 -12.14 4.77
CA ARG A 55 -5.80 -12.49 3.57
C ARG A 55 -5.83 -11.32 2.57
N LEU A 56 -6.00 -10.10 3.06
CA LEU A 56 -5.94 -8.88 2.24
C LEU A 56 -4.57 -8.73 1.55
N LEU A 57 -3.46 -8.99 2.25
CA LEU A 57 -2.12 -8.95 1.65
C LEU A 57 -1.98 -9.89 0.45
N GLY A 58 -2.55 -11.11 0.53
CA GLY A 58 -2.62 -12.03 -0.62
C GLY A 58 -3.37 -11.40 -1.80
N LEU A 59 -4.59 -10.89 -1.56
CA LEU A 59 -5.42 -10.27 -2.61
C LEU A 59 -4.76 -9.06 -3.28
N LEU A 60 -3.96 -8.28 -2.53
CA LEU A 60 -3.19 -7.15 -3.06
C LEU A 60 -1.97 -7.65 -3.88
N ASN A 61 -1.24 -8.64 -3.38
CA ASN A 61 -0.07 -9.23 -4.03
C ASN A 61 -0.44 -9.88 -5.38
N ASP A 62 -1.52 -10.66 -5.44
CA ASP A 62 -2.05 -11.30 -6.66
C ASP A 62 -2.37 -10.29 -7.77
N ARG A 63 -2.53 -9.01 -7.42
CA ARG A 63 -2.89 -7.90 -8.32
C ARG A 63 -1.75 -6.89 -8.49
N ASN A 64 -0.58 -7.14 -7.90
CA ASN A 64 0.57 -6.23 -7.86
C ASN A 64 0.21 -4.81 -7.35
N VAL A 65 -0.70 -4.74 -6.37
CA VAL A 65 -1.22 -3.49 -5.79
C VAL A 65 -0.50 -3.14 -4.50
N ARG A 66 0.03 -1.92 -4.42
CA ARG A 66 0.55 -1.34 -3.17
C ARG A 66 -0.55 -0.56 -2.45
N ALA A 67 -0.42 -0.48 -1.13
CA ALA A 67 -1.40 0.12 -0.22
C ALA A 67 -0.69 0.66 1.03
N THR A 68 -1.42 1.38 1.89
CA THR A 68 -0.90 1.88 3.17
C THR A 68 -1.73 1.35 4.33
N PHE A 69 -1.08 0.77 5.34
CA PHE A 69 -1.73 0.25 6.55
C PHE A 69 -1.41 1.17 7.73
N TYR A 70 -2.42 1.84 8.29
CA TYR A 70 -2.30 2.59 9.55
C TYR A 70 -2.58 1.62 10.70
N ALA A 71 -1.51 1.06 11.26
CA ALA A 71 -1.60 -0.05 12.19
C ALA A 71 -1.68 0.38 13.65
N VAL A 72 -2.54 -0.28 14.42
CA VAL A 72 -2.71 -0.07 15.87
C VAL A 72 -1.66 -0.87 16.63
N GLY A 73 -0.90 -0.22 17.52
CA GLY A 73 0.30 -0.80 18.13
C GLY A 73 0.08 -2.10 18.91
N THR A 74 -1.02 -2.23 19.65
CA THR A 74 -1.41 -3.49 20.32
C THR A 74 -1.70 -4.62 19.35
N ASN A 75 -2.21 -4.34 18.16
CA ASN A 75 -2.46 -5.32 17.11
C ASN A 75 -1.17 -5.71 16.40
N VAL A 76 -0.25 -4.76 16.17
CA VAL A 76 1.12 -5.04 15.67
C VAL A 76 1.89 -5.95 16.62
N GLN A 77 1.78 -5.74 17.93
CA GLN A 77 2.42 -6.60 18.93
C GLN A 77 1.88 -8.04 18.89
N LYS A 78 0.58 -8.23 18.62
CA LYS A 78 -0.04 -9.56 18.48
C LYS A 78 0.28 -10.26 17.15
N ASN A 79 0.35 -9.50 16.05
CA ASN A 79 0.51 -10.04 14.70
C ASN A 79 1.75 -9.45 13.97
N PRO A 80 2.98 -9.54 14.53
CA PRO A 80 4.16 -8.90 13.95
C PRO A 80 4.58 -9.54 12.61
N ALA A 81 4.27 -10.82 12.38
CA ALA A 81 4.54 -11.50 11.12
C ALA A 81 3.76 -10.89 9.94
N THR A 82 2.49 -10.54 10.14
CA THR A 82 1.64 -9.90 9.11
C THR A 82 2.18 -8.54 8.70
N MET A 83 2.65 -7.72 9.65
CA MET A 83 3.26 -6.42 9.33
C MET A 83 4.63 -6.56 8.66
N ARG A 84 5.42 -7.59 9.02
CA ARG A 84 6.67 -7.93 8.33
C ARG A 84 6.40 -8.26 6.86
N ALA A 85 5.45 -9.15 6.60
CA ALA A 85 5.03 -9.52 5.25
C ALA A 85 4.53 -8.31 4.45
N ALA A 86 3.68 -7.46 5.05
CA ALA A 86 3.21 -6.22 4.42
C ALA A 86 4.37 -5.28 4.03
N SER A 87 5.35 -5.08 4.91
CA SER A 87 6.50 -4.21 4.63
C SER A 87 7.48 -4.81 3.61
N GLN A 88 7.58 -6.13 3.53
CA GLN A 88 8.39 -6.86 2.55
C GLN A 88 7.75 -6.82 1.14
N ALA A 89 6.43 -6.93 1.04
CA ALA A 89 5.67 -6.77 -0.21
C ALA A 89 5.61 -5.31 -0.72
N GLY A 90 6.23 -4.35 0.00
CA GLY A 90 6.34 -2.96 -0.43
C GLY A 90 5.12 -2.09 -0.11
N HIS A 91 4.23 -2.54 0.78
CA HIS A 91 3.21 -1.67 1.36
C HIS A 91 3.85 -0.68 2.36
N GLN A 92 3.24 0.49 2.50
CA GLN A 92 3.63 1.45 3.55
C GLN A 92 2.93 1.07 4.86
N ILE A 93 3.67 1.14 5.97
CA ILE A 93 3.12 0.97 7.33
C ILE A 93 3.18 2.34 8.03
N GLY A 94 2.01 2.87 8.38
CA GLY A 94 1.82 4.07 9.18
C GLY A 94 1.41 3.73 10.61
N ASN A 95 1.48 4.74 11.48
CA ASN A 95 1.11 4.64 12.90
C ASN A 95 -0.37 5.00 13.09
N HIS A 96 -1.14 4.23 13.87
CA HIS A 96 -2.54 4.53 14.23
C HIS A 96 -2.80 4.55 15.75
N SER A 97 -1.83 5.04 16.52
CA SER A 97 -1.80 4.97 17.99
C SER A 97 -1.70 3.54 18.54
N TRP A 98 -1.61 3.41 19.87
CA TRP A 98 -1.33 2.13 20.53
C TRP A 98 -2.58 1.28 20.72
N ASP A 99 -3.67 1.88 21.16
CA ASP A 99 -4.92 1.23 21.56
C ASP A 99 -6.17 1.92 20.98
N HIS A 100 -5.99 2.73 19.92
CA HIS A 100 -7.05 3.48 19.24
C HIS A 100 -7.78 4.51 20.15
N ALA A 101 -7.17 4.95 21.26
CA ALA A 101 -7.72 6.01 22.08
C ALA A 101 -7.90 7.34 21.30
N ASN A 102 -8.98 8.07 21.59
CA ASN A 102 -9.16 9.43 21.08
C ASN A 102 -8.11 10.37 21.70
N LEU A 103 -7.07 10.67 20.93
CA LEU A 103 -5.87 11.38 21.40
C LEU A 103 -6.14 12.82 21.83
N THR A 104 -7.24 13.44 21.41
CA THR A 104 -7.60 14.81 21.84
C THR A 104 -8.00 14.88 23.32
N LYS A 105 -8.39 13.75 23.92
CA LYS A 105 -8.73 13.59 25.34
C LYS A 105 -7.52 13.25 26.23
N LEU A 106 -6.31 13.24 25.67
CA LEU A 106 -5.08 12.83 26.35
C LEU A 106 -4.12 14.00 26.56
N SER A 107 -3.31 13.94 27.64
CA SER A 107 -2.19 14.87 27.83
C SER A 107 -1.07 14.62 26.80
N ALA A 108 -0.24 15.63 26.53
CA ALA A 108 0.86 15.54 25.56
C ALA A 108 1.79 14.33 25.81
N ALA A 109 2.08 14.01 27.07
CA ALA A 109 2.88 12.84 27.44
C ALA A 109 2.17 11.51 27.10
N LYS A 110 0.85 11.41 27.33
CA LYS A 110 0.06 10.23 26.95
C LYS A 110 -0.03 10.09 25.44
N VAL A 111 -0.21 11.17 24.68
CA VAL A 111 -0.14 11.14 23.21
C VAL A 111 1.24 10.69 22.72
N LYS A 112 2.33 11.22 23.29
CA LYS A 112 3.69 10.78 22.93
C LYS A 112 3.92 9.29 23.20
N SER A 113 3.37 8.76 24.29
CA SER A 113 3.41 7.32 24.63
C SER A 113 2.62 6.45 23.64
N GLN A 114 1.40 6.88 23.28
CA GLN A 114 0.57 6.23 22.24
C GLN A 114 1.31 6.07 20.91
N LEU A 115 2.06 7.09 20.51
CA LEU A 115 2.81 7.08 19.25
C LEU A 115 4.13 6.31 19.37
N SER A 116 4.92 6.54 20.42
CA SER A 116 6.27 5.94 20.55
C SER A 116 6.26 4.43 20.77
N ARG A 117 5.27 3.90 21.50
CA ARG A 117 5.08 2.45 21.67
C ARG A 117 4.74 1.78 20.34
N THR A 118 3.88 2.42 19.55
CA THR A 118 3.46 1.96 18.22
C THR A 118 4.60 2.03 17.21
N ASP A 119 5.37 3.12 17.21
CA ASP A 119 6.62 3.24 16.42
C ASP A 119 7.62 2.13 16.75
N THR A 120 7.70 1.74 18.03
CA THR A 120 8.59 0.67 18.51
C THR A 120 8.11 -0.70 18.01
N ALA A 121 6.82 -1.02 18.17
CA ALA A 121 6.25 -2.28 17.69
C ALA A 121 6.37 -2.42 16.16
N ILE A 122 6.07 -1.35 15.40
CA ILE A 122 6.24 -1.33 13.94
C ILE A 122 7.72 -1.52 13.55
N LYS A 123 8.66 -0.86 14.23
CA LYS A 123 10.10 -1.05 13.98
C LYS A 123 10.56 -2.48 14.29
N GLN A 124 10.08 -3.08 15.38
CA GLN A 124 10.41 -4.47 15.75
C GLN A 124 9.85 -5.48 14.74
N ALA A 125 8.64 -5.26 14.24
CA ALA A 125 8.01 -6.13 13.25
C ALA A 125 8.65 -6.00 11.84
N THR A 126 8.98 -4.78 11.41
CA THR A 126 9.29 -4.47 10.00
C THR A 126 10.73 -4.03 9.72
N GLY A 127 11.51 -3.73 10.77
CA GLY A 127 12.81 -3.05 10.66
C GLY A 127 12.72 -1.54 10.38
N LYS A 128 11.56 -1.02 9.99
CA LYS A 128 11.35 0.38 9.57
C LYS A 128 10.54 1.14 10.61
N LYS A 129 10.86 2.41 10.85
CA LYS A 129 9.96 3.31 11.58
C LYS A 129 8.87 3.80 10.61
N PRO A 130 7.60 3.95 11.05
CA PRO A 130 6.58 4.55 10.21
C PRO A 130 6.96 6.01 9.91
N THR A 131 6.67 6.46 8.69
CA THR A 131 6.91 7.84 8.23
C THR A 131 5.75 8.75 8.59
N THR A 132 4.52 8.26 8.42
CA THR A 132 3.26 8.98 8.65
C THR A 132 2.48 8.42 9.83
N PHE A 133 1.52 9.22 10.33
CA PHE A 133 0.57 8.83 11.36
C PHE A 133 -0.84 9.26 10.93
N ARG A 134 -1.86 8.48 11.29
CA ARG A 134 -3.27 8.86 11.17
C ARG A 134 -3.89 8.82 12.56
N ALA A 135 -4.63 9.85 12.93
CA ALA A 135 -5.30 9.88 14.22
C ALA A 135 -6.57 9.02 14.22
N PRO A 136 -6.81 8.18 15.24
CA PRO A 136 -8.10 7.55 15.50
C PRO A 136 -9.25 8.55 15.34
N TYR A 137 -10.31 8.16 14.64
CA TYR A 137 -11.49 8.99 14.35
C TYR A 137 -11.18 10.31 13.60
N GLY A 138 -9.99 10.47 13.01
CA GLY A 138 -9.49 11.76 12.51
C GLY A 138 -9.26 12.83 13.61
N ALA A 139 -9.47 12.47 14.89
CA ALA A 139 -9.57 13.40 15.99
C ALA A 139 -8.18 13.95 16.38
N HIS A 140 -7.96 15.24 16.13
CA HIS A 140 -6.68 15.88 16.38
C HIS A 140 -6.83 17.34 16.81
N ASN A 141 -5.90 17.83 17.62
CA ASN A 141 -5.80 19.22 18.07
C ASN A 141 -4.33 19.66 18.03
N ALA A 142 -4.02 20.86 18.55
CA ALA A 142 -2.63 21.36 18.59
C ALA A 142 -1.69 20.40 19.34
N THR A 143 -2.10 19.89 20.50
CA THR A 143 -1.36 18.92 21.30
C THR A 143 -1.02 17.66 20.51
N VAL A 144 -1.99 17.08 19.78
CA VAL A 144 -1.78 15.88 18.96
C VAL A 144 -0.82 16.15 17.81
N ARG A 145 -0.98 17.26 17.08
CA ARG A 145 -0.10 17.61 15.94
C ARG A 145 1.34 17.85 16.39
N SER A 146 1.55 18.57 17.48
CA SER A 146 2.89 18.85 18.03
C SER A 146 3.54 17.59 18.60
N ALA A 147 2.79 16.74 19.31
CA ALA A 147 3.32 15.49 19.87
C ALA A 147 3.68 14.43 18.81
N ALA A 148 3.06 14.49 17.62
CA ALA A 148 3.32 13.53 16.55
C ALA A 148 4.69 13.69 15.89
N GLY A 149 5.18 14.93 15.72
CA GLY A 149 6.49 15.21 15.11
C GLY A 149 6.64 14.71 13.65
N ARG A 150 5.54 14.35 13.00
CA ARG A 150 5.47 13.73 11.66
C ARG A 150 4.18 14.14 10.95
N PRO A 151 4.02 13.88 9.64
CA PRO A 151 2.78 14.20 8.92
C PRO A 151 1.58 13.43 9.46
N LEU A 152 0.44 14.13 9.60
CA LEU A 152 -0.83 13.57 10.04
C LEU A 152 -1.74 13.37 8.81
N VAL A 153 -1.85 12.13 8.36
CA VAL A 153 -2.53 11.77 7.10
C VAL A 153 -3.99 11.41 7.36
N HIS A 154 -4.87 12.17 6.73
CA HIS A 154 -6.31 11.97 6.69
C HIS A 154 -6.71 11.21 5.41
N TRP A 155 -7.96 11.31 5.02
CA TRP A 155 -8.52 10.76 3.78
C TRP A 155 -9.29 11.86 3.02
N SER A 156 -9.55 11.63 1.74
CA SER A 156 -10.46 12.44 0.93
C SER A 156 -11.73 11.68 0.50
N VAL A 157 -11.76 10.37 0.73
CA VAL A 157 -12.94 9.50 0.57
C VAL A 157 -13.07 8.63 1.83
N ASP A 158 -14.07 8.90 2.67
CA ASP A 158 -14.52 7.95 3.69
C ASP A 158 -15.48 6.97 3.01
N THR A 159 -15.16 5.67 3.05
CA THR A 159 -16.02 4.65 2.43
C THR A 159 -17.21 4.24 3.28
N LEU A 160 -17.22 4.61 4.57
CA LEU A 160 -18.23 4.21 5.54
C LEU A 160 -18.38 2.67 5.64
N ASP A 161 -17.33 1.91 5.34
CA ASP A 161 -17.26 0.45 5.47
C ASP A 161 -17.38 -0.01 6.94
N TRP A 162 -16.86 0.82 7.84
CA TRP A 162 -17.07 0.73 9.29
C TRP A 162 -18.56 0.77 9.68
N LYS A 163 -19.42 1.43 8.87
CA LYS A 163 -20.87 1.57 9.09
C LYS A 163 -21.72 0.56 8.32
N TYR A 164 -21.49 0.37 7.02
CA TYR A 164 -22.46 -0.31 6.14
C TYR A 164 -22.27 -1.83 5.98
N LYS A 165 -21.07 -2.38 6.20
CA LYS A 165 -20.79 -3.83 6.13
C LYS A 165 -21.30 -4.54 4.85
N ASP A 166 -21.21 -3.86 3.70
CA ASP A 166 -21.67 -4.38 2.41
C ASP A 166 -20.57 -4.20 1.36
N SER A 167 -20.04 -5.33 0.87
CA SER A 167 -18.95 -5.37 -0.10
C SER A 167 -19.35 -4.82 -1.47
N ALA A 168 -20.58 -5.08 -1.92
CA ALA A 168 -21.06 -4.62 -3.24
C ALA A 168 -21.33 -3.11 -3.24
N ARG A 169 -21.94 -2.61 -2.16
CA ARG A 169 -22.07 -1.17 -1.90
C ARG A 169 -20.71 -0.49 -1.85
N LEU A 170 -19.75 -1.07 -1.14
CA LEU A 170 -18.39 -0.53 -1.00
C LEU A 170 -17.67 -0.42 -2.35
N VAL A 171 -17.71 -1.48 -3.19
CA VAL A 171 -17.17 -1.43 -4.56
C VAL A 171 -17.82 -0.31 -5.38
N LYS A 172 -19.17 -0.21 -5.35
CA LYS A 172 -19.91 0.82 -6.10
C LYS A 172 -19.54 2.22 -5.62
N TYR A 173 -19.45 2.45 -4.32
CA TYR A 173 -19.14 3.74 -3.72
C TYR A 173 -17.72 4.19 -4.06
N VAL A 174 -16.71 3.34 -3.83
CA VAL A 174 -15.31 3.65 -4.17
C VAL A 174 -15.13 3.91 -5.66
N ASN A 175 -15.80 3.13 -6.52
CA ASN A 175 -15.74 3.33 -7.96
C ASN A 175 -16.38 4.65 -8.42
N ALA A 176 -17.47 5.07 -7.79
CA ALA A 176 -18.14 6.34 -8.11
C ALA A 176 -17.34 7.56 -7.59
N GLU A 177 -16.89 7.48 -6.34
CA GLU A 177 -16.30 8.64 -5.65
C GLU A 177 -14.84 8.90 -6.01
N THR A 178 -13.99 7.88 -6.14
CA THR A 178 -12.53 8.07 -6.23
C THR A 178 -12.12 8.92 -7.43
N ARG A 179 -11.31 9.95 -7.18
CA ARG A 179 -10.69 10.88 -8.14
C ARG A 179 -9.15 10.76 -8.10
N PRO A 180 -8.43 11.19 -9.14
CA PRO A 180 -6.97 11.23 -9.12
C PRO A 180 -6.44 12.00 -7.90
N GLY A 181 -5.47 11.39 -7.22
CA GLY A 181 -4.89 11.91 -5.99
C GLY A 181 -5.62 11.49 -4.70
N ASP A 182 -6.80 10.87 -4.77
CA ASP A 182 -7.56 10.55 -3.55
C ASP A 182 -6.86 9.54 -2.63
N ILE A 183 -7.07 9.75 -1.32
CA ILE A 183 -6.72 8.82 -0.25
C ILE A 183 -8.03 8.21 0.27
N VAL A 184 -8.18 6.89 0.10
CA VAL A 184 -9.42 6.17 0.41
C VAL A 184 -9.29 5.49 1.78
N LEU A 185 -10.15 5.84 2.74
CA LEU A 185 -10.22 5.22 4.06
C LEU A 185 -11.07 3.94 4.00
N MET A 186 -10.50 2.84 4.48
CA MET A 186 -11.13 1.53 4.70
C MET A 186 -10.54 0.91 5.97
N HIS A 187 -11.14 -0.18 6.46
CA HIS A 187 -10.73 -0.88 7.68
C HIS A 187 -10.54 -2.38 7.39
N ASP A 188 -9.31 -2.89 7.53
CA ASP A 188 -9.00 -4.29 7.21
C ASP A 188 -9.43 -5.30 8.31
N ILE A 189 -9.99 -4.77 9.40
CA ILE A 189 -10.68 -5.52 10.47
C ILE A 189 -12.08 -6.01 10.07
N HIS A 190 -12.53 -5.78 8.84
CA HIS A 190 -13.84 -6.19 8.34
C HIS A 190 -13.72 -7.10 7.12
N ARG A 191 -14.21 -8.34 7.26
CA ARG A 191 -14.26 -9.31 6.16
C ARG A 191 -14.93 -8.76 4.91
N THR A 192 -16.01 -7.97 5.06
CA THR A 192 -16.72 -7.33 3.94
C THR A 192 -15.86 -6.33 3.18
N THR A 193 -14.98 -5.61 3.89
CA THR A 193 -14.00 -4.70 3.28
C THR A 193 -12.96 -5.49 2.50
N VAL A 194 -12.40 -6.55 3.08
CA VAL A 194 -11.43 -7.43 2.40
C VAL A 194 -12.06 -8.13 1.19
N ASP A 195 -13.32 -8.55 1.27
CA ASP A 195 -14.10 -9.14 0.17
C ASP A 195 -14.35 -8.15 -0.98
N ALA A 196 -14.43 -6.84 -0.69
CA ALA A 196 -14.63 -5.79 -1.70
C ALA A 196 -13.36 -5.43 -2.49
N VAL A 197 -12.17 -5.59 -1.90
CA VAL A 197 -10.90 -5.11 -2.50
C VAL A 197 -10.64 -5.62 -3.93
N PRO A 198 -10.87 -6.90 -4.29
CA PRO A 198 -10.74 -7.36 -5.67
C PRO A 198 -11.64 -6.60 -6.67
N GLY A 199 -12.87 -6.25 -6.25
CA GLY A 199 -13.81 -5.47 -7.05
C GLY A 199 -13.41 -4.00 -7.16
N ILE A 200 -12.94 -3.39 -6.07
CA ILE A 200 -12.38 -2.03 -6.03
C ILE A 200 -11.21 -1.91 -7.01
N ILE A 201 -10.24 -2.83 -6.91
CA ILE A 201 -9.06 -2.82 -7.77
C ILE A 201 -9.48 -2.93 -9.23
N LYS A 202 -10.33 -3.92 -9.59
CA LYS A 202 -10.83 -4.09 -10.96
C LYS A 202 -11.49 -2.80 -11.49
N ALA A 203 -12.35 -2.17 -10.71
CA ALA A 203 -13.10 -0.99 -11.11
C ALA A 203 -12.22 0.25 -11.31
N LEU A 204 -11.26 0.49 -10.39
CA LEU A 204 -10.35 1.63 -10.49
C LEU A 204 -9.28 1.40 -11.59
N THR A 205 -8.77 0.18 -11.77
CA THR A 205 -7.90 -0.15 -12.92
C THR A 205 -8.59 0.13 -14.25
N ALA A 206 -9.87 -0.24 -14.40
CA ALA A 206 -10.65 0.05 -15.60
C ALA A 206 -10.85 1.56 -15.88
N ARG A 207 -10.69 2.42 -14.86
CA ARG A 207 -10.71 3.90 -14.97
C ARG A 207 -9.32 4.51 -15.21
N GLY A 208 -8.29 3.68 -15.33
CA GLY A 208 -6.89 4.06 -15.56
C GLY A 208 -6.15 4.53 -14.30
N PHE A 209 -6.52 4.03 -13.12
CA PHE A 209 -5.82 4.33 -11.87
C PHE A 209 -4.61 3.44 -11.63
N HIS A 210 -3.55 4.05 -11.09
CA HIS A 210 -2.39 3.37 -10.52
C HIS A 210 -2.47 3.42 -8.99
N PHE A 211 -2.24 2.28 -8.35
CA PHE A 211 -2.30 2.15 -6.89
C PHE A 211 -0.92 2.41 -6.29
N VAL A 212 -0.88 3.31 -5.32
CA VAL A 212 0.36 3.78 -4.70
C VAL A 212 0.26 3.82 -3.18
N THR A 213 1.39 3.80 -2.50
CA THR A 213 1.43 4.16 -1.08
C THR A 213 1.18 5.67 -0.89
N VAL A 214 0.84 6.10 0.33
CA VAL A 214 0.70 7.54 0.63
C VAL A 214 2.01 8.30 0.35
N ASP A 215 3.17 7.75 0.73
CA ASP A 215 4.46 8.41 0.47
C ASP A 215 4.76 8.53 -1.05
N GLN A 216 4.30 7.57 -1.86
CA GLN A 216 4.40 7.63 -3.33
C GLN A 216 3.39 8.63 -3.95
N LEU A 217 2.18 8.72 -3.40
CA LEU A 217 1.12 9.63 -3.86
C LEU A 217 1.57 11.11 -3.84
N PHE A 218 2.34 11.50 -2.82
CA PHE A 218 2.83 12.86 -2.66
C PHE A 218 4.24 13.09 -3.24
N ALA A 219 4.94 12.03 -3.69
CA ALA A 219 6.27 12.17 -4.26
C ALA A 219 6.28 13.06 -5.52
N PRO A 220 7.33 13.88 -5.75
CA PRO A 220 8.56 14.02 -4.94
C PRO A 220 8.42 14.96 -3.73
N THR A 221 7.25 15.57 -3.50
CA THR A 221 7.01 16.48 -2.39
C THR A 221 7.08 15.72 -1.06
N LYS A 222 7.95 16.15 -0.15
CA LYS A 222 7.99 15.58 1.20
C LYS A 222 6.82 16.11 2.03
N LEU A 223 6.07 15.21 2.66
CA LEU A 223 5.02 15.55 3.59
C LEU A 223 5.60 16.28 4.82
N ALA A 224 4.97 17.40 5.20
CA ALA A 224 5.45 18.26 6.27
C ALA A 224 5.03 17.74 7.66
N ALA A 225 5.98 17.71 8.60
CA ALA A 225 5.71 17.30 9.99
C ALA A 225 4.69 18.23 10.67
N GLY A 226 3.80 17.66 11.48
CA GLY A 226 2.77 18.41 12.22
C GLY A 226 1.65 19.02 11.35
N LYS A 227 1.73 18.91 10.02
CA LYS A 227 0.64 19.29 9.12
C LYS A 227 -0.34 18.14 8.93
N VAL A 228 -1.61 18.52 8.81
CA VAL A 228 -2.67 17.63 8.31
C VAL A 228 -2.49 17.51 6.79
N THR A 229 -2.58 16.29 6.28
CA THR A 229 -2.46 15.99 4.85
C THR A 229 -3.66 15.17 4.38
N TYR A 230 -4.35 15.69 3.38
CA TYR A 230 -5.31 14.99 2.54
C TYR A 230 -5.21 15.58 1.13
N HIS A 231 -5.68 14.87 0.11
CA HIS A 231 -5.72 15.40 -1.24
C HIS A 231 -6.97 16.25 -1.49
N ASN A 232 -6.88 17.18 -2.43
CA ASN A 232 -7.78 18.32 -2.59
C ASN A 232 -9.26 17.95 -2.84
N ARG A 233 -10.02 17.84 -1.74
CA ARG A 233 -11.44 18.19 -1.69
C ARG A 233 -11.58 19.32 -0.67
N ALA A 234 -12.22 20.42 -1.07
CA ALA A 234 -12.56 21.54 -0.17
C ALA A 234 -13.55 21.15 0.96
N ALA A 235 -14.02 19.90 0.95
CA ALA A 235 -14.90 19.31 1.94
C ALA A 235 -14.26 18.08 2.59
N TYR A 236 -13.18 18.27 3.35
CA TYR A 236 -12.91 17.36 4.46
C TYR A 236 -14.10 17.48 5.42
N ARG A 237 -14.95 16.45 5.47
CA ARG A 237 -16.04 16.32 6.45
C ARG A 237 -15.62 15.23 7.44
N PRO A 238 -15.28 15.59 8.70
CA PRO A 238 -15.05 14.62 9.77
C PRO A 238 -16.36 13.91 10.17
#